data_AF-A0A942LCB9-F1
#
_entry.id   AF-A0A942LCB9-F1
#
_cell.length_a   1.000
_cell.length_b   1.000
_cell.length_c   1.000
_cell.angle_alpha   90.00
_cell.angle_beta   90.00
_cell.angle_gamma   90.00
#
_symmetry.space_group_name_H-M   'P 1'
#
loop_
_entity.id
_entity.type
_entity.pdbx_description
1 polymer ?
#
loop_
_entity_poly.entity_id
_entity_poly.type
_entity_poly.pdbx_seq_one_letter_code
_entity_poly.pdbx_strand_id
1 'polypeptide(L)'
;MLLLSAFAFILILFLVTFIYLKGGEFKEMFKVDPDDLTFNEQENKTQGWLFAAFGIAFFLFIVFLMLKWGGSILPEAASVHGEEYDSLMLITGIIIVTVFIITHVLLFLFVYKYAFNKNRKPAFFTHNLKLEILWTALPSMVLVLLISVGLYNWNSIMKPLGDKDDKVLIELYAKQFDWTARYAGADGKLGRASVHLINGGNFLGIDTTDVVAFDDKIVKNEFHIPVNKPVQFVFRAQDVMHSAFMPHFRAQMNCVPGLKTQFNFTPKYTTQEMRRITKNPDFDYMLLCNKICGTAHFAMKMKIVVESEEDFNTWLASNQSFKQ
;
A
#
# COMPACT_ATOMS: atom_id res chain seq x y z
N MET A 1 -12.10 -24.15 -3.07
CA MET A 1 -11.95 -22.91 -3.86
C MET A 1 -12.79 -22.95 -5.14
N LEU A 2 -12.60 -23.93 -6.03
CA LEU A 2 -13.37 -24.10 -7.28
C LEU A 2 -14.90 -24.09 -7.11
N LEU A 3 -15.45 -24.76 -6.10
CA LEU A 3 -16.91 -24.77 -5.82
C LEU A 3 -17.46 -23.40 -5.40
N LEU A 4 -16.70 -22.64 -4.60
CA LEU A 4 -17.05 -21.27 -4.20
C LEU A 4 -16.98 -20.32 -5.40
N SER A 5 -15.96 -20.48 -6.25
CA SER A 5 -15.81 -19.72 -7.50
C SER A 5 -16.93 -20.02 -8.48
N ALA A 6 -17.32 -21.29 -8.64
CA ALA A 6 -18.43 -21.70 -9.50
C ALA A 6 -19.78 -21.18 -8.97
N PHE A 7 -20.00 -21.24 -7.66
CA PHE A 7 -21.21 -20.70 -7.04
C PHE A 7 -21.30 -19.18 -7.22
N ALA A 8 -20.22 -18.45 -6.96
CA ALA A 8 -20.18 -17.01 -7.17
C ALA A 8 -20.41 -16.63 -8.65
N PHE A 9 -19.84 -17.38 -9.58
CA PHE A 9 -20.06 -17.19 -11.01
C PHE A 9 -21.53 -17.41 -11.39
N ILE A 10 -22.15 -18.50 -10.92
CA ILE A 10 -23.57 -18.79 -11.16
C ILE A 10 -24.46 -17.70 -10.56
N LEU A 11 -24.14 -17.22 -9.36
CA LEU A 11 -24.88 -16.15 -8.69
C LEU A 11 -24.78 -14.83 -9.47
N ILE A 12 -23.59 -14.48 -9.95
CA ILE A 12 -23.38 -13.28 -10.78
C ILE A 12 -24.14 -13.42 -12.10
N LEU A 13 -24.05 -14.57 -12.77
CA LEU A 13 -24.75 -14.82 -14.02
C LEU A 13 -26.26 -14.70 -13.83
N PHE A 14 -26.79 -15.30 -12.76
CA PHE A 14 -28.18 -15.19 -12.37
C PHE A 14 -28.59 -13.73 -12.14
N LEU A 15 -27.81 -12.96 -11.37
CA LEU A 15 -28.10 -11.55 -11.10
C LEU A 15 -28.07 -10.70 -12.38
N VAL A 16 -27.09 -10.90 -13.25
CA VAL A 16 -26.97 -10.18 -14.53
C VAL A 16 -28.15 -10.53 -15.44
N THR A 17 -28.49 -11.80 -15.58
CA THR A 17 -29.65 -12.25 -16.37
C THR A 17 -30.96 -11.72 -15.77
N PHE A 18 -31.11 -11.76 -14.44
CA PHE A 18 -32.28 -11.22 -13.75
C PHE A 18 -32.43 -9.71 -13.99
N ILE A 19 -31.34 -8.93 -13.87
CA ILE A 19 -31.34 -7.49 -14.15
C ILE A 19 -31.64 -7.22 -15.63
N TYR A 20 -31.05 -7.98 -16.56
CA TYR A 20 -31.31 -7.84 -17.99
C TYR A 20 -32.78 -8.10 -18.34
N LEU A 21 -33.35 -9.18 -17.80
CA LEU A 21 -34.76 -9.55 -17.98
C LEU A 21 -35.69 -8.49 -17.39
N LYS A 22 -35.38 -7.97 -16.19
CA LYS A 22 -36.13 -6.88 -15.56
C LYS A 22 -35.92 -5.53 -16.26
N GLY A 23 -34.81 -5.33 -16.97
CA GLY A 23 -34.51 -4.12 -17.73
C GLY A 23 -35.55 -3.80 -18.82
N GLY A 24 -36.23 -4.83 -19.36
CA GLY A 24 -37.37 -4.64 -20.27
C GLY A 24 -38.59 -4.03 -19.58
N GLU A 25 -38.92 -4.50 -18.37
CA GLU A 25 -40.01 -3.95 -17.55
C GLU A 25 -39.72 -2.51 -17.11
N PHE A 26 -38.44 -2.17 -16.88
CA PHE A 26 -38.02 -0.80 -16.59
C PHE A 26 -38.38 0.19 -17.70
N LYS A 27 -38.30 -0.20 -18.98
CA LYS A 27 -38.70 0.67 -20.10
C LYS A 27 -40.19 0.96 -20.14
N GLU A 28 -41.03 0.02 -19.72
CA GLU A 28 -42.48 0.21 -19.65
C GLU A 28 -42.87 1.10 -18.46
N MET A 29 -42.13 1.07 -17.34
CA MET A 29 -42.35 1.99 -16.20
C MET A 29 -42.17 3.46 -16.57
N PHE A 30 -41.34 3.80 -17.56
CA PHE A 30 -41.16 5.19 -18.02
C PHE A 30 -42.28 5.69 -18.96
N LYS A 31 -43.21 4.81 -19.37
CA LYS A 31 -44.37 5.16 -20.21
C LYS A 31 -45.66 5.38 -19.43
N VAL A 32 -45.63 5.15 -18.11
CA VAL A 32 -46.79 5.31 -17.23
C VAL A 32 -46.99 6.80 -16.94
N ASP A 33 -48.21 7.30 -17.12
CA ASP A 33 -48.56 8.66 -16.72
C ASP A 33 -48.37 8.80 -15.19
N PRO A 34 -47.67 9.83 -14.68
CA PRO A 34 -47.52 10.05 -13.24
C PRO A 34 -48.84 10.03 -12.46
N ASP A 35 -49.95 10.41 -13.10
CA ASP A 35 -51.28 10.44 -12.50
C ASP A 35 -51.92 9.02 -12.40
N ASP A 36 -51.41 8.03 -13.14
CA ASP A 36 -51.83 6.63 -13.11
C ASP A 36 -51.01 5.77 -12.13
N LEU A 37 -50.02 6.35 -11.45
CA LEU A 37 -49.20 5.64 -10.47
C LEU A 37 -50.03 5.30 -9.21
N THR A 38 -50.52 4.06 -9.15
CA THR A 38 -51.16 3.52 -7.95
C THR A 38 -50.11 3.13 -6.91
N PHE A 39 -49.96 3.91 -5.85
CA PHE A 39 -49.03 3.59 -4.77
C PHE A 39 -49.66 2.62 -3.77
N ASN A 40 -49.14 1.38 -3.73
CA ASN A 40 -49.51 0.43 -2.69
C ASN A 40 -48.75 0.76 -1.39
N GLU A 41 -49.47 1.29 -0.40
CA GLU A 41 -48.90 1.63 0.92
C GLU A 41 -48.29 0.42 1.64
N GLN A 42 -48.86 -0.77 1.43
CA GLN A 42 -48.37 -2.01 2.03
C GLN A 42 -47.02 -2.42 1.42
N GLU A 43 -46.89 -2.32 0.10
CA GLU A 43 -45.62 -2.58 -0.59
C GLU A 43 -44.55 -1.58 -0.16
N ASN A 44 -44.86 -0.29 -0.12
CA ASN A 44 -43.91 0.74 0.34
C ASN A 44 -43.43 0.49 1.78
N LYS A 45 -44.34 0.12 2.69
CA LYS A 45 -43.99 -0.23 4.06
C LYS A 45 -43.11 -1.49 4.12
N THR A 46 -43.41 -2.48 3.28
CA THR A 46 -42.63 -3.72 3.19
C THR A 46 -41.22 -3.45 2.68
N GLN A 47 -41.07 -2.65 1.62
CA GLN A 47 -39.77 -2.27 1.07
C GLN A 47 -38.95 -1.45 2.07
N GLY A 48 -39.56 -0.52 2.80
CA GLY A 48 -38.88 0.22 3.87
C GLY A 48 -38.31 -0.72 4.95
N TRP A 49 -39.10 -1.69 5.41
CA TRP A 49 -38.64 -2.70 6.38
C TRP A 49 -37.55 -3.61 5.83
N LEU A 50 -37.69 -4.10 4.59
CA LEU A 50 -36.68 -4.92 3.94
C LEU A 50 -35.35 -4.17 3.79
N PHE A 51 -35.40 -2.88 3.45
CA PHE A 51 -34.21 -2.05 3.33
C PHE A 51 -33.52 -1.82 4.69
N ALA A 52 -34.29 -1.62 5.76
CA ALA A 52 -33.76 -1.52 7.11
C ALA A 52 -33.13 -2.86 7.56
N ALA A 53 -33.79 -3.98 7.30
CA ALA A 53 -33.27 -5.32 7.59
C ALA A 53 -31.98 -5.61 6.79
N PHE A 54 -31.94 -5.23 5.52
CA PHE A 54 -30.75 -5.30 4.69
C PHE A 54 -29.60 -4.45 5.27
N GLY A 55 -29.88 -3.23 5.73
CA GLY A 55 -28.88 -2.38 6.38
C GLY A 55 -28.27 -3.03 7.62
N ILE A 56 -29.08 -3.66 8.47
CA ILE A 56 -28.59 -4.43 9.63
C ILE A 56 -27.72 -5.61 9.17
N ALA A 57 -28.21 -6.42 8.23
CA ALA A 57 -27.46 -7.55 7.70
C ALA A 57 -26.13 -7.13 7.05
N PHE A 58 -26.12 -5.99 6.36
CA PHE A 58 -24.94 -5.38 5.75
C PHE A 58 -23.89 -5.01 6.79
N PHE A 59 -24.27 -4.34 7.88
CA PHE A 59 -23.31 -4.03 8.95
C PHE A 59 -22.82 -5.28 9.68
N LEU A 60 -23.69 -6.26 9.95
CA LEU A 60 -23.28 -7.54 10.52
C LEU A 60 -22.29 -8.27 9.61
N PHE A 61 -22.50 -8.21 8.29
CA PHE A 61 -21.57 -8.79 7.32
C PHE A 61 -20.22 -8.07 7.31
N ILE A 62 -20.19 -6.74 7.40
CA ILE A 62 -18.93 -5.97 7.51
C ILE A 62 -18.19 -6.34 8.80
N VAL A 63 -18.88 -6.40 9.93
CA VAL A 63 -18.28 -6.82 11.21
C VAL A 63 -17.72 -8.24 11.08
N PHE A 64 -18.45 -9.15 10.45
CA PHE A 64 -17.96 -10.50 10.15
C PHE A 64 -16.68 -10.46 9.30
N LEU A 65 -16.63 -9.66 8.22
CA LEU A 65 -15.44 -9.54 7.38
C LEU A 65 -14.24 -9.00 8.16
N MET A 66 -14.46 -7.98 8.99
CA MET A 66 -13.40 -7.42 9.84
C MET A 66 -12.87 -8.43 10.84
N LEU A 67 -13.75 -9.19 11.51
CA LEU A 67 -13.35 -10.24 12.45
C LEU A 67 -12.64 -11.40 11.74
N LYS A 68 -13.08 -11.75 10.52
CA LYS A 68 -12.55 -12.89 9.77
C LYS A 68 -11.19 -12.60 9.14
N TRP A 69 -11.00 -11.40 8.59
CA TRP A 69 -9.84 -11.03 7.76
C TRP A 69 -8.97 -9.94 8.35
N GLY A 70 -9.38 -9.30 9.45
CA GLY A 70 -8.60 -8.23 10.09
C GLY A 70 -7.21 -8.67 10.55
N GLY A 71 -7.02 -9.95 10.86
CA GLY A 71 -5.72 -10.54 11.20
C GLY A 71 -4.83 -10.90 10.00
N SER A 72 -5.29 -10.70 8.77
CA SER A 72 -4.52 -11.01 7.54
C SER A 72 -3.66 -9.86 7.03
N ILE A 73 -3.59 -8.75 7.78
CA ILE A 73 -2.67 -7.65 7.50
C ILE A 73 -1.23 -8.04 7.85
N LEU A 74 -0.26 -7.27 7.35
CA LEU A 74 1.13 -7.45 7.73
C LEU A 74 1.29 -7.31 9.26
N PRO A 75 2.28 -8.00 9.86
CA PRO A 75 2.61 -7.81 11.27
C PRO A 75 3.09 -6.37 11.51
N GLU A 76 3.36 -6.05 12.77
CA GLU A 76 3.97 -4.77 13.16
C GLU A 76 5.15 -4.39 12.26
N ALA A 77 5.27 -3.09 11.98
CA ALA A 77 6.31 -2.58 11.09
C ALA A 77 7.71 -2.85 11.66
N ALA A 78 8.59 -3.38 10.81
CA ALA A 78 9.98 -3.67 11.14
C ALA A 78 10.93 -2.48 10.94
N SER A 79 10.40 -1.28 10.71
CA SER A 79 11.17 -0.03 10.62
C SER A 79 10.51 1.06 11.46
N VAL A 80 11.31 1.98 11.97
CA VAL A 80 10.80 3.15 12.72
C VAL A 80 9.79 3.95 11.90
N HIS A 81 10.12 4.23 10.63
CA HIS A 81 9.26 5.00 9.73
C HIS A 81 7.98 4.24 9.32
N GLY A 82 8.03 2.91 9.33
CA GLY A 82 6.86 2.08 9.04
C GLY A 82 5.79 2.15 10.14
N GLU A 83 6.17 2.44 11.39
CA GLU A 83 5.21 2.66 12.48
C GLU A 83 4.41 3.95 12.28
N GLU A 84 5.06 5.00 11.79
CA GLU A 84 4.39 6.26 11.43
C GLU A 84 3.39 6.02 10.29
N TYR A 85 3.75 5.19 9.31
CA TYR A 85 2.87 4.79 8.23
C TYR A 85 1.66 3.99 8.73
N ASP A 86 1.88 2.98 9.57
CA ASP A 86 0.81 2.16 10.15
C ASP A 86 -0.13 3.01 11.03
N SER A 87 0.41 4.00 11.74
CA SER A 87 -0.37 4.97 12.53
C SER A 87 -1.25 5.86 11.65
N LEU A 88 -0.70 6.40 10.57
CA LEU A 88 -1.47 7.19 9.59
C LEU A 88 -2.56 6.36 8.92
N MET A 89 -2.26 5.10 8.58
CA MET A 89 -3.23 4.16 8.02
C MET A 89 -4.36 3.90 9.01
N LEU A 90 -4.05 3.68 10.29
CA LEU A 90 -5.05 3.44 11.34
C LEU A 90 -5.94 4.68 11.56
N ILE A 91 -5.36 5.86 11.71
CA ILE A 91 -6.10 7.12 11.89
C ILE A 91 -7.02 7.37 10.70
N THR A 92 -6.49 7.23 9.48
CA THR A 92 -7.27 7.41 8.25
C THR A 92 -8.39 6.37 8.16
N GLY A 93 -8.10 5.12 8.50
CA GLY A 93 -9.08 4.03 8.55
C GLY A 93 -10.22 4.30 9.53
N ILE A 94 -9.92 4.76 10.75
CA ILE A 94 -10.92 5.12 11.75
C ILE A 94 -11.83 6.25 11.24
N ILE A 95 -11.25 7.29 10.62
CA ILE A 95 -12.03 8.40 10.05
C ILE A 95 -12.96 7.88 8.95
N ILE A 96 -12.43 7.11 7.99
CA ILE A 96 -13.21 6.57 6.87
C ILE A 96 -14.33 5.66 7.38
N VAL A 97 -14.03 4.72 8.28
CA VAL A 97 -15.03 3.78 8.83
C VAL A 97 -16.10 4.55 9.61
N THR A 98 -15.74 5.58 10.36
CA THR A 98 -16.71 6.41 11.10
C THR A 98 -17.65 7.14 10.15
N VAL A 99 -17.11 7.83 9.15
CA VAL A 99 -17.93 8.53 8.14
C VAL A 99 -18.78 7.53 7.35
N PHE A 100 -18.22 6.38 6.99
CA PHE A 100 -18.93 5.29 6.33
C PHE A 100 -20.14 4.82 7.16
N ILE A 101 -19.97 4.54 8.46
CA ILE A 101 -21.07 4.12 9.33
C ILE A 101 -22.14 5.22 9.41
N ILE A 102 -21.74 6.47 9.66
CA ILE A 102 -22.69 7.59 9.80
C ILE A 102 -23.50 7.76 8.51
N THR A 103 -22.82 7.83 7.36
CA THR A 103 -23.49 8.04 6.06
C THR A 103 -24.42 6.88 5.69
N HIS A 104 -24.01 5.63 5.94
CA HIS A 104 -24.84 4.47 5.65
C HIS A 104 -26.03 4.35 6.60
N VAL A 105 -25.84 4.60 7.90
CA VAL A 105 -26.97 4.65 8.85
C VAL A 105 -27.94 5.75 8.45
N LEU A 106 -27.46 6.95 8.12
CA LEU A 106 -28.32 8.04 7.64
C LEU A 106 -29.07 7.63 6.36
N LEU A 107 -28.42 6.96 5.42
CA LEU A 107 -29.05 6.46 4.20
C LEU A 107 -30.18 5.45 4.51
N PHE A 108 -29.89 4.42 5.31
CA PHE A 108 -30.88 3.40 5.68
C PHE A 108 -32.04 4.01 6.46
N LEU A 109 -31.75 4.89 7.42
CA LEU A 109 -32.77 5.63 8.18
C LEU A 109 -33.58 6.56 7.30
N PHE A 110 -32.96 7.22 6.32
CA PHE A 110 -33.65 8.15 5.43
C PHE A 110 -34.68 7.40 4.58
N VAL A 111 -34.27 6.32 3.92
CA VAL A 111 -35.19 5.49 3.10
C VAL A 111 -36.32 4.90 3.95
N TYR A 112 -36.01 4.42 5.16
CA TYR A 112 -37.03 3.87 6.06
C TYR A 112 -38.01 4.95 6.58
N LYS A 113 -37.49 6.09 7.07
CA LYS A 113 -38.29 7.16 7.69
C LYS A 113 -39.11 7.94 6.68
N TYR A 114 -38.57 8.18 5.49
CA TYR A 114 -39.18 8.97 4.43
C TYR A 114 -39.77 8.10 3.31
N ALA A 115 -40.03 6.82 3.58
CA ALA A 115 -40.88 5.99 2.74
C ALA A 115 -42.24 6.67 2.49
N PHE A 116 -42.81 6.45 1.31
CA PHE A 116 -44.02 7.12 0.83
C PHE A 116 -45.18 7.01 1.83
N ASN A 117 -45.88 8.13 2.02
CA ASN A 117 -47.06 8.21 2.88
C ASN A 117 -48.01 9.28 2.33
N LYS A 118 -49.24 8.89 1.97
CA LYS A 118 -50.25 9.79 1.37
C LYS A 118 -50.59 11.02 2.22
N ASN A 119 -50.44 10.94 3.53
CA ASN A 119 -50.77 12.02 4.47
C ASN A 119 -49.58 12.95 4.74
N ARG A 120 -48.41 12.68 4.14
CA ARG A 120 -47.18 13.42 4.37
C ARG A 120 -46.80 14.21 3.13
N LYS A 121 -46.73 15.54 3.27
CA LYS A 121 -46.21 16.40 2.22
C LYS A 121 -44.68 16.41 2.27
N PRO A 122 -43.98 16.29 1.13
CA PRO A 122 -42.53 16.42 1.10
C PRO A 122 -42.13 17.85 1.48
N ALA A 123 -41.07 17.99 2.26
CA ALA A 123 -40.46 19.29 2.49
C ALA A 123 -39.68 19.68 1.22
N PHE A 124 -39.88 20.91 0.75
CA PHE A 124 -39.15 21.45 -0.40
C PHE A 124 -38.18 22.54 0.08
N PHE A 125 -36.89 22.24 -0.03
CA PHE A 125 -35.79 23.17 0.17
C PHE A 125 -34.65 22.71 -0.74
N THR A 126 -34.03 23.63 -1.46
CA THR A 126 -32.98 23.30 -2.44
C THR A 126 -31.57 23.55 -1.92
N HIS A 127 -31.44 24.31 -0.84
CA HIS A 127 -30.16 24.73 -0.28
C HIS A 127 -30.25 24.92 1.23
N ASN A 128 -29.12 24.74 1.90
CA ASN A 128 -28.93 25.10 3.29
C ASN A 128 -27.46 25.47 3.49
N LEU A 129 -27.19 26.78 3.41
CA LEU A 129 -25.83 27.32 3.49
C LEU A 129 -25.07 26.83 4.72
N LYS A 130 -25.73 26.66 5.87
CA LYS A 130 -25.08 26.19 7.09
C LYS A 130 -24.59 24.74 6.97
N LEU A 131 -25.40 23.85 6.38
CA LEU A 131 -25.01 22.46 6.14
C LEU A 131 -23.96 22.36 5.03
N GLU A 132 -24.10 23.16 3.97
CA GLU A 132 -23.15 23.25 2.87
C GLU A 132 -21.76 23.66 3.34
N ILE A 133 -21.67 24.67 4.21
CA ILE A 133 -20.42 25.07 4.83
C ILE A 133 -19.88 23.95 5.72
N LEU A 134 -20.73 23.31 6.54
CA LEU A 134 -20.30 22.26 7.46
C LEU A 134 -19.66 21.08 6.73
N TRP A 135 -20.32 20.50 5.73
CA TRP A 135 -19.80 19.33 5.00
C TRP A 135 -18.70 19.67 4.01
N THR A 136 -18.44 20.95 3.74
CA THR A 136 -17.32 21.38 2.88
C THR A 136 -16.09 21.68 3.72
N ALA A 137 -16.26 22.47 4.78
CA ALA A 137 -15.17 22.90 5.65
C ALA A 137 -14.61 21.74 6.48
N LEU A 138 -15.47 20.87 7.02
CA LEU A 138 -15.03 19.77 7.88
C LEU A 138 -14.12 18.78 7.13
N PRO A 139 -14.49 18.20 5.97
CA PRO A 139 -13.60 17.29 5.23
C PRO A 139 -12.34 17.99 4.72
N SER A 140 -12.45 19.26 4.30
CA SER A 140 -11.29 20.04 3.85
C SER A 140 -10.26 20.21 4.97
N MET A 141 -10.71 20.56 6.18
CA MET A 141 -9.85 20.70 7.35
C MET A 141 -9.17 19.37 7.72
N VAL A 142 -9.94 18.28 7.76
CA VAL A 142 -9.40 16.94 8.05
C VAL A 142 -8.33 16.56 7.02
N LEU A 143 -8.60 16.78 5.73
CA LEU A 143 -7.66 16.47 4.66
C LEU A 143 -6.38 17.31 4.77
N VAL A 144 -6.48 18.61 5.05
CA VAL A 144 -5.32 19.50 5.25
C VAL A 144 -4.42 19.00 6.38
N LEU A 145 -5.00 18.55 7.50
CA LEU A 145 -4.24 18.02 8.63
C LEU A 145 -3.54 16.70 8.26
N LEU A 146 -4.26 15.75 7.66
CA LEU A 146 -3.70 14.46 7.25
C LEU A 146 -2.58 14.61 6.22
N ILE A 147 -2.77 15.46 5.20
CA ILE A 147 -1.75 15.74 4.19
C ILE A 147 -0.52 16.38 4.81
N SER A 148 -0.70 17.33 5.73
CA SER A 148 0.41 18.00 6.40
C SER A 148 1.30 17.01 7.16
N VAL A 149 0.70 16.09 7.92
CA VAL A 149 1.45 15.03 8.62
C VAL A 149 2.11 14.07 7.64
N GLY A 150 1.39 13.62 6.61
CA GLY A 150 1.93 12.73 5.59
C GLY A 150 3.12 13.35 4.84
N LEU A 151 3.06 14.64 4.51
CA LEU A 151 4.13 15.36 3.83
C LEU A 151 5.36 15.55 4.72
N TYR A 152 5.16 15.80 6.02
CA TYR A 152 6.26 15.87 6.99
C TYR A 152 7.03 14.53 7.05
N ASN A 153 6.31 13.42 7.22
CA ASN A 153 6.91 12.09 7.27
C ASN A 153 7.61 11.74 5.95
N TRP A 154 6.98 12.04 4.82
CA TRP A 154 7.57 11.82 3.49
C TRP A 154 8.89 12.59 3.32
N ASN A 155 8.92 13.87 3.69
CA ASN A 155 10.12 14.69 3.61
C ASN A 155 11.25 14.15 4.50
N SER A 156 10.92 13.65 5.70
CA SER A 156 11.89 13.03 6.61
C SER A 156 12.54 11.79 5.99
N ILE A 157 11.73 10.91 5.40
CA ILE A 157 12.17 9.65 4.78
C ILE A 157 13.02 9.89 3.52
N MET A 158 12.63 10.86 2.69
CA MET A 158 13.25 11.10 1.38
C MET A 158 14.50 11.96 1.44
N LYS A 159 14.66 12.76 2.51
CA LYS A 159 15.84 13.61 2.70
C LYS A 159 17.10 12.74 2.78
N PRO A 160 18.12 12.93 1.92
CA PRO A 160 19.38 12.22 2.06
C PRO A 160 20.01 12.48 3.43
N LEU A 161 20.53 11.43 4.06
CA LEU A 161 21.37 11.58 5.24
C LEU A 161 22.69 12.24 4.82
N GLY A 162 23.28 13.06 5.69
CA GLY A 162 24.55 13.73 5.45
C GLY A 162 25.75 12.77 5.48
N ASP A 163 26.89 13.21 4.94
CA ASP A 163 28.13 12.41 4.90
C ASP A 163 28.71 12.10 6.28
N LYS A 164 28.32 12.87 7.31
CA LYS A 164 28.77 12.69 8.70
C LYS A 164 27.80 11.88 9.55
N ASP A 165 26.64 11.53 9.01
CA ASP A 165 25.65 10.74 9.74
C ASP A 165 26.13 9.29 9.80
N ASP A 166 26.07 8.69 10.98
CA ASP A 166 26.39 7.28 11.14
C ASP A 166 25.30 6.41 10.50
N LYS A 167 25.58 5.89 9.30
CA LYS A 167 24.62 5.20 8.45
C LYS A 167 25.29 4.12 7.62
N VAL A 168 24.48 3.19 7.13
CA VAL A 168 24.89 2.28 6.05
C VAL A 168 24.38 2.85 4.72
N LEU A 169 25.28 3.05 3.76
CA LEU A 169 24.94 3.51 2.41
C LEU A 169 24.98 2.33 1.44
N ILE A 170 23.83 2.02 0.84
CA ILE A 170 23.65 0.88 -0.06
C ILE A 170 22.98 1.34 -1.36
N GLU A 171 23.55 0.95 -2.49
CA GLU A 171 22.88 1.00 -3.78
C GLU A 171 22.21 -0.35 -4.07
N LEU A 172 20.92 -0.33 -4.39
CA LEU A 172 20.17 -1.46 -4.93
C LEU A 172 19.99 -1.27 -6.43
N TYR A 173 20.67 -2.11 -7.20
CA TYR A 173 20.67 -2.09 -8.66
C TYR A 173 19.70 -3.14 -9.21
N ALA A 174 18.74 -2.69 -10.01
CA ALA A 174 17.71 -3.52 -10.61
C ALA A 174 18.00 -3.81 -12.09
N LYS A 175 17.78 -5.05 -12.51
CA LYS A 175 17.73 -5.47 -13.92
C LYS A 175 16.72 -6.61 -14.11
N GLN A 176 16.31 -6.91 -15.32
CA GLN A 176 15.51 -8.10 -15.64
C GLN A 176 16.38 -9.36 -15.51
N PHE A 177 16.12 -10.30 -14.60
CA PHE A 177 15.25 -10.23 -13.41
C PHE A 177 16.09 -10.55 -12.18
N ASP A 178 16.78 -9.55 -11.65
CA ASP A 178 17.79 -9.72 -10.63
C ASP A 178 18.02 -8.40 -9.86
N TRP A 179 18.42 -8.55 -8.60
CA TRP A 179 18.85 -7.45 -7.74
C TRP A 179 20.33 -7.64 -7.40
N THR A 180 21.08 -6.55 -7.41
CA THR A 180 22.46 -6.54 -6.91
C THR A 180 22.61 -5.41 -5.93
N ALA A 181 23.20 -5.68 -4.76
CA ALA A 181 23.47 -4.66 -3.77
C ALA A 181 24.95 -4.25 -3.83
N ARG A 182 25.20 -2.95 -3.72
CA ARG A 182 26.54 -2.35 -3.66
C ARG A 182 26.63 -1.47 -2.43
N TYR A 183 27.56 -1.77 -1.55
CA TYR A 183 27.80 -1.03 -0.32
C TYR A 183 28.93 -0.03 -0.56
N ALA A 184 28.77 1.15 0.03
CA ALA A 184 29.90 2.05 0.22
C ALA A 184 30.97 1.37 1.09
N GLY A 185 32.23 1.63 0.79
CA GLY A 185 33.34 1.09 1.56
C GLY A 185 33.62 1.88 2.84
N ALA A 186 34.89 1.88 3.26
CA ALA A 186 35.32 2.57 4.47
C ALA A 186 35.26 4.10 4.34
N ASP A 187 35.25 4.61 3.11
CA ASP A 187 35.11 6.04 2.83
C ASP A 187 33.66 6.56 2.97
N GLY A 188 32.69 5.67 3.15
CA GLY A 188 31.27 5.98 3.31
C GLY A 188 30.60 6.55 2.05
N LYS A 189 31.24 6.43 0.88
CA LYS A 189 30.75 6.96 -0.39
C LYS A 189 30.61 5.85 -1.43
N LEU A 190 29.71 6.07 -2.37
CA LEU A 190 29.57 5.20 -3.54
C LEU A 190 30.29 5.84 -4.71
N GLY A 191 31.21 5.12 -5.34
CA GLY A 191 31.88 5.59 -6.54
C GLY A 191 30.91 5.85 -7.70
N ARG A 192 31.33 6.66 -8.68
CA ARG A 192 30.49 6.96 -9.86
C ARG A 192 30.12 5.71 -10.63
N ALA A 193 28.90 5.71 -11.17
CA ALA A 193 28.40 4.62 -12.01
C ALA A 193 27.44 5.15 -13.07
N SER A 194 27.47 4.52 -14.25
CA SER A 194 26.62 4.83 -15.40
C SER A 194 26.34 3.56 -16.20
N VAL A 195 25.12 3.44 -16.72
CA VAL A 195 24.75 2.31 -17.58
C VAL A 195 25.61 2.22 -18.85
N HIS A 196 26.21 3.33 -19.28
CA HIS A 196 27.12 3.37 -20.43
C HIS A 196 28.50 2.78 -20.15
N LEU A 197 28.84 2.57 -18.88
CA LEU A 197 30.11 1.96 -18.46
C LEU A 197 30.00 0.44 -18.28
N ILE A 198 28.81 -0.14 -18.55
CA ILE A 198 28.61 -1.58 -18.48
C ILE A 198 29.38 -2.24 -19.64
N ASN A 199 30.41 -3.00 -19.29
CA ASN A 199 31.20 -3.79 -20.23
C ASN A 199 31.78 -5.02 -19.53
N GLY A 200 31.90 -6.16 -20.24
CA GLY A 200 32.51 -7.38 -19.69
C GLY A 200 31.99 -7.74 -18.28
N GLY A 201 32.89 -7.76 -17.29
CA GLY A 201 32.58 -8.05 -15.88
C GLY A 201 32.00 -6.89 -15.06
N ASN A 202 31.92 -5.68 -15.59
CA ASN A 202 31.40 -4.50 -14.90
C ASN A 202 29.88 -4.36 -15.05
N PHE A 203 29.13 -5.30 -14.49
CA PHE A 203 27.67 -5.38 -14.68
C PHE A 203 26.89 -4.23 -14.03
N LEU A 204 27.48 -3.50 -13.09
CA LEU A 204 26.86 -2.35 -12.43
C LEU A 204 27.17 -1.00 -13.13
N GLY A 205 28.11 -1.02 -14.08
CA GLY A 205 28.58 0.18 -14.77
C GLY A 205 29.36 1.12 -13.86
N ILE A 206 30.15 0.58 -12.94
CA ILE A 206 31.00 1.36 -12.02
C ILE A 206 32.15 1.98 -12.80
N ASP A 207 32.48 3.25 -12.55
CA ASP A 207 33.65 3.90 -13.16
C ASP A 207 34.94 3.36 -12.54
N THR A 208 35.66 2.53 -13.29
CA THR A 208 36.92 1.90 -12.86
C THR A 208 38.07 2.88 -12.64
N THR A 209 37.92 4.13 -13.09
CA THR A 209 38.89 5.21 -12.87
C THR A 209 38.60 5.99 -11.59
N ASP A 210 37.44 5.80 -10.99
CA ASP A 210 37.04 6.48 -9.76
C ASP A 210 37.61 5.77 -8.53
N VAL A 211 38.52 6.43 -7.83
CA VAL A 211 39.17 5.89 -6.63
C VAL A 211 38.18 5.65 -5.49
N VAL A 212 37.07 6.41 -5.44
CA VAL A 212 35.96 6.23 -4.48
C VAL A 212 35.24 4.90 -4.72
N ALA A 213 35.36 4.32 -5.91
CA ALA A 213 34.70 3.05 -6.22
C ALA A 213 35.49 1.82 -5.76
N PHE A 214 36.75 1.97 -5.34
CA PHE A 214 37.66 0.83 -5.21
C PHE A 214 37.35 -0.04 -3.99
N ASP A 215 36.85 0.57 -2.92
CA ASP A 215 36.47 -0.11 -1.67
C ASP A 215 34.98 -0.48 -1.61
N ASP A 216 34.19 -0.13 -2.63
CA ASP A 216 32.80 -0.54 -2.74
C ASP A 216 32.69 -2.08 -2.75
N LYS A 217 31.68 -2.61 -2.07
CA LYS A 217 31.47 -4.06 -1.95
C LYS A 217 30.21 -4.47 -2.69
N ILE A 218 30.33 -5.42 -3.61
CA ILE A 218 29.22 -5.90 -4.44
C ILE A 218 28.78 -7.26 -3.95
N VAL A 219 27.49 -7.40 -3.62
CA VAL A 219 26.91 -8.64 -3.13
C VAL A 219 25.67 -9.04 -3.95
N LYS A 220 25.40 -10.33 -3.98
CA LYS A 220 24.28 -10.94 -4.71
C LYS A 220 23.58 -11.96 -3.81
N ASN A 221 22.38 -12.39 -4.22
CA ASN A 221 21.49 -13.34 -3.54
C ASN A 221 20.84 -12.79 -2.25
N GLU A 222 21.63 -12.23 -1.34
CA GLU A 222 21.16 -11.60 -0.12
C GLU A 222 22.00 -10.38 0.24
N PHE A 223 21.41 -9.46 0.99
CA PHE A 223 22.10 -8.30 1.51
C PHE A 223 21.74 -8.12 2.99
N HIS A 224 22.73 -7.70 3.78
CA HIS A 224 22.61 -7.57 5.22
C HIS A 224 22.50 -6.09 5.62
N ILE A 225 21.75 -5.81 6.69
CA ILE A 225 21.65 -4.48 7.28
C ILE A 225 21.63 -4.57 8.81
N PRO A 226 22.26 -3.62 9.52
CA PRO A 226 22.26 -3.60 10.98
C PRO A 226 20.93 -3.11 11.55
N VAL A 227 20.46 -3.76 12.62
CA VAL A 227 19.31 -3.29 13.42
C VAL A 227 19.66 -1.98 14.14
N ASN A 228 18.67 -1.11 14.34
CA ASN A 228 18.77 0.17 15.07
C ASN A 228 19.73 1.21 14.46
N LYS A 229 20.23 0.99 13.24
CA LYS A 229 21.12 1.91 12.54
C LYS A 229 20.46 2.41 11.25
N PRO A 230 20.51 3.72 10.94
CA PRO A 230 19.94 4.24 9.71
C PRO A 230 20.59 3.62 8.47
N VAL A 231 19.76 3.20 7.50
CA VAL A 231 20.20 2.72 6.19
C VAL A 231 19.68 3.66 5.12
N GLN A 232 20.62 4.23 4.36
CA GLN A 232 20.32 5.03 3.18
C GLN A 232 20.40 4.15 1.94
N PHE A 233 19.26 4.01 1.26
CA PHE A 233 19.18 3.29 0.00
C PHE A 233 19.20 4.25 -1.18
N VAL A 234 20.04 3.94 -2.16
CA VAL A 234 20.03 4.55 -3.49
C VAL A 234 19.60 3.48 -4.48
N PHE A 235 18.76 3.82 -5.44
CA PHE A 235 18.25 2.88 -6.42
C PHE A 235 18.62 3.32 -7.83
N ARG A 236 19.01 2.34 -8.64
CA ARG A 236 19.20 2.49 -10.08
C ARG A 236 18.58 1.29 -10.80
N ALA A 237 18.22 1.49 -12.06
CA ALA A 237 17.78 0.42 -12.94
C ALA A 237 18.63 0.41 -14.22
N GLN A 238 18.91 -0.79 -14.72
CA GLN A 238 19.66 -1.00 -15.96
C GLN A 238 18.78 -0.80 -17.20
N ASP A 239 17.56 -1.33 -17.17
CA ASP A 239 16.75 -1.61 -18.36
C ASP A 239 15.39 -0.93 -18.32
N VAL A 240 14.43 -1.49 -17.59
CA VAL A 240 13.05 -1.01 -17.46
C VAL A 240 12.80 -0.47 -16.05
N MET A 241 11.61 0.09 -15.82
CA MET A 241 11.21 0.46 -14.47
C MET A 241 10.99 -0.79 -13.62
N HIS A 242 11.61 -0.79 -12.43
CA HIS A 242 11.34 -1.73 -11.35
C HIS A 242 10.79 -0.97 -10.14
N SER A 243 10.44 -1.67 -9.07
CA SER A 243 10.13 -1.01 -7.80
C SER A 243 10.62 -1.87 -6.66
N ALA A 244 11.60 -1.37 -5.93
CA ALA A 244 12.14 -2.01 -4.75
C ALA A 244 11.08 -1.92 -3.65
N PHE A 245 10.47 -3.04 -3.30
CA PHE A 245 9.44 -3.13 -2.27
C PHE A 245 9.91 -4.02 -1.14
N MET A 246 9.90 -3.49 0.08
CA MET A 246 10.28 -4.18 1.30
C MET A 246 9.08 -4.17 2.27
N PRO A 247 8.14 -5.13 2.15
CA PRO A 247 6.79 -5.02 2.74
C PRO A 247 6.78 -4.82 4.26
N HIS A 248 7.62 -5.59 4.97
CA HIS A 248 7.68 -5.57 6.43
C HIS A 248 8.23 -4.25 6.99
N PHE A 249 8.98 -3.49 6.20
CA PHE A 249 9.50 -2.18 6.57
C PHE A 249 8.60 -1.03 6.10
N ARG A 250 7.47 -1.32 5.42
CA ARG A 250 6.59 -0.33 4.76
C ARG A 250 7.34 0.59 3.78
N ALA A 251 8.39 0.07 3.16
CA ALA A 251 9.26 0.84 2.30
C ALA A 251 9.10 0.42 0.84
N GLN A 252 8.93 1.40 -0.05
CA GLN A 252 8.87 1.18 -1.49
C GLN A 252 9.47 2.35 -2.26
N MET A 253 10.21 2.06 -3.32
CA MET A 253 10.69 3.07 -4.28
C MET A 253 10.84 2.52 -5.69
N ASN A 254 10.44 3.31 -6.67
CA ASN A 254 10.63 2.95 -8.07
C ASN A 254 12.10 3.07 -8.46
N CYS A 255 12.66 2.02 -9.07
CA CYS A 255 13.98 2.07 -9.68
C CYS A 255 13.79 2.48 -11.14
N VAL A 256 14.26 3.68 -11.50
CA VAL A 256 13.98 4.30 -12.80
C VAL A 256 15.26 4.35 -13.63
N PRO A 257 15.27 3.82 -14.87
CA PRO A 257 16.44 3.93 -15.75
C PRO A 257 16.83 5.39 -15.96
N GLY A 258 18.11 5.71 -15.77
CA GLY A 258 18.65 7.07 -15.92
C GLY A 258 18.41 8.02 -14.75
N LEU A 259 17.70 7.62 -13.70
CA LEU A 259 17.47 8.44 -12.50
C LEU A 259 17.87 7.68 -11.23
N LYS A 260 18.63 8.35 -10.36
CA LYS A 260 18.85 7.88 -8.98
C LYS A 260 17.66 8.29 -8.12
N THR A 261 17.00 7.31 -7.53
CA THR A 261 15.99 7.53 -6.49
C THR A 261 16.51 7.03 -5.16
N GLN A 262 15.91 7.42 -4.05
CA GLN A 262 16.42 7.09 -2.73
C GLN A 262 15.35 7.19 -1.65
N PHE A 263 15.55 6.48 -0.55
CA PHE A 263 14.90 6.72 0.72
C PHE A 263 15.78 6.18 1.84
N ASN A 264 15.44 6.51 3.09
CA ASN A 264 16.10 5.94 4.25
C ASN A 264 15.08 5.30 5.18
N PHE A 265 15.52 4.26 5.90
CA PHE A 265 14.82 3.83 7.10
C PHE A 265 15.80 3.22 8.11
N THR A 266 15.34 3.11 9.35
CA THR A 266 16.05 2.41 10.44
C THR A 266 15.32 1.10 10.73
N PRO A 267 15.96 -0.08 10.55
CA PRO A 267 15.38 -1.36 10.93
C PRO A 267 15.21 -1.45 12.44
N LYS A 268 14.07 -1.99 12.91
CA LYS A 268 13.73 -2.10 14.33
C LYS A 268 13.97 -3.50 14.90
N TYR A 269 13.72 -4.53 14.09
CA TYR A 269 13.80 -5.93 14.50
C TYR A 269 14.77 -6.70 13.61
N THR A 270 15.65 -7.47 14.23
CA THR A 270 16.45 -8.48 13.54
C THR A 270 15.57 -9.53 12.88
N THR A 271 16.12 -10.25 11.90
CA THR A 271 15.44 -11.37 11.24
C THR A 271 15.02 -12.43 12.25
N GLN A 272 15.86 -12.68 13.26
CA GLN A 272 15.56 -13.63 14.33
C GLN A 272 14.40 -13.16 15.22
N GLU A 273 14.34 -11.88 15.57
CA GLU A 273 13.22 -11.32 16.33
C GLU A 273 11.92 -11.39 15.54
N MET A 274 11.93 -11.06 14.25
CA MET A 274 10.72 -11.17 13.44
C MET A 274 10.22 -12.60 13.26
N ARG A 275 11.11 -13.59 13.20
CA ARG A 275 10.70 -15.01 13.25
C ARG A 275 9.92 -15.34 14.52
N ARG A 276 10.30 -14.76 15.67
CA ARG A 276 9.57 -14.91 16.93
C ARG A 276 8.23 -14.16 16.92
N ILE A 277 8.23 -12.90 16.48
CA ILE A 277 7.02 -12.04 16.39
C ILE A 277 5.96 -12.69 15.50
N THR A 278 6.37 -13.14 14.32
CA THR A 278 5.48 -13.78 13.32
C THR A 278 5.16 -15.23 13.64
N LYS A 279 5.82 -15.83 14.63
CA LYS A 279 5.76 -17.26 14.96
C LYS A 279 6.05 -18.14 13.73
N ASN A 280 6.96 -17.69 12.88
CA ASN A 280 7.36 -18.38 11.66
C ASN A 280 8.89 -18.52 11.63
N PRO A 281 9.45 -19.71 11.91
CA PRO A 281 10.91 -19.91 11.90
C PRO A 281 11.54 -19.75 10.52
N ASP A 282 10.75 -19.95 9.45
CA ASP A 282 11.18 -19.83 8.06
C ASP A 282 10.99 -18.42 7.50
N PHE A 283 10.63 -17.45 8.36
CA PHE A 283 10.48 -16.07 7.95
C PHE A 283 11.82 -15.47 7.51
N ASP A 284 11.81 -14.85 6.33
CA ASP A 284 12.88 -13.99 5.84
C ASP A 284 12.27 -12.66 5.40
N TYR A 285 12.98 -11.57 5.66
CA TYR A 285 12.67 -10.32 5.02
C TYR A 285 13.04 -10.39 3.54
N MET A 286 12.18 -9.84 2.68
CA MET A 286 12.35 -9.92 1.24
C MET A 286 12.29 -8.53 0.61
N LEU A 287 13.24 -8.26 -0.27
CA LEU A 287 13.14 -7.26 -1.31
C LEU A 287 12.42 -7.90 -2.51
N LEU A 288 11.31 -7.31 -2.91
CA LEU A 288 10.48 -7.75 -4.03
C LEU A 288 10.46 -6.68 -5.12
N CYS A 289 10.26 -7.09 -6.37
CA CYS A 289 9.87 -6.16 -7.42
C CYS A 289 8.36 -5.89 -7.38
N ASN A 290 7.94 -4.62 -7.27
CA ASN A 290 6.54 -4.19 -7.25
C ASN A 290 6.17 -3.27 -8.44
N LYS A 291 6.84 -3.46 -9.58
CA LYS A 291 6.50 -2.84 -10.87
C LYS A 291 6.69 -3.87 -11.96
N ILE A 292 5.66 -4.12 -12.76
CA ILE A 292 5.73 -5.12 -13.85
C ILE A 292 6.91 -4.78 -14.75
N CYS A 293 7.91 -5.67 -14.73
CA CYS A 293 9.17 -5.50 -15.43
C CYS A 293 9.42 -6.61 -16.47
N GLY A 294 8.40 -7.39 -16.84
CA GLY A 294 8.49 -8.44 -17.86
C GLY A 294 8.09 -9.83 -17.36
N THR A 295 8.44 -10.87 -18.14
CA THR A 295 7.91 -12.24 -17.99
C THR A 295 8.25 -12.93 -16.67
N ALA A 296 9.43 -12.69 -16.09
CA ALA A 296 9.84 -13.28 -14.81
C ALA A 296 9.75 -12.29 -13.64
N HIS A 297 8.89 -11.27 -13.75
CA HIS A 297 8.66 -10.26 -12.71
C HIS A 297 8.39 -10.89 -11.33
N PHE A 298 7.57 -11.94 -11.28
CA PHE A 298 7.20 -12.64 -10.04
C PHE A 298 8.39 -13.33 -9.33
N ALA A 299 9.47 -13.62 -10.06
CA ALA A 299 10.64 -14.32 -9.52
C ALA A 299 11.72 -13.36 -9.00
N MET A 300 11.59 -12.06 -9.28
CA MET A 300 12.58 -11.04 -8.96
C MET A 300 12.54 -10.64 -7.48
N LYS A 301 13.28 -11.38 -6.66
CA LYS A 301 13.37 -11.18 -5.20
C LYS A 301 14.79 -11.34 -4.69
N MET A 302 15.11 -10.69 -3.58
CA MET A 302 16.39 -10.80 -2.89
C MET A 302 16.15 -10.83 -1.38
N LYS A 303 16.89 -11.67 -0.66
CA LYS A 303 16.73 -11.78 0.79
C LYS A 303 17.40 -10.60 1.50
N ILE A 304 16.77 -10.13 2.57
CA ILE A 304 17.29 -9.09 3.46
C ILE A 304 17.57 -9.76 4.81
N VAL A 305 18.79 -9.65 5.30
CA VAL A 305 19.16 -10.12 6.64
C VAL A 305 19.36 -8.92 7.54
N VAL A 306 18.50 -8.78 8.54
CA VAL A 306 18.68 -7.80 9.62
C VAL A 306 19.33 -8.48 10.82
N GLU A 307 20.45 -7.95 11.30
CA GLU A 307 21.27 -8.54 12.36
C GLU A 307 21.94 -7.47 13.24
N SER A 308 22.79 -7.89 14.18
CA SER A 308 23.55 -6.97 15.01
C SER A 308 24.58 -6.19 14.17
N GLU A 309 25.00 -5.02 14.64
CA GLU A 309 26.03 -4.25 13.93
C GLU A 309 27.37 -5.00 13.85
N GLU A 310 27.72 -5.79 14.87
CA GLU A 310 28.93 -6.62 14.88
C GLU A 310 28.89 -7.72 13.80
N ASP A 311 27.77 -8.45 13.73
CA ASP A 311 27.57 -9.50 12.73
C ASP A 311 27.58 -8.91 11.32
N PHE A 312 26.88 -7.78 11.14
CA PHE A 312 26.84 -7.06 9.88
C PHE A 312 28.24 -6.63 9.43
N ASN A 313 29.03 -6.03 10.32
CA ASN A 313 30.38 -5.59 9.99
C ASN A 313 31.30 -6.77 9.65
N THR A 314 31.15 -7.89 10.36
CA THR A 314 31.88 -9.14 10.09
C THR A 314 31.53 -9.69 8.71
N TRP A 315 30.23 -9.77 8.39
CA TRP A 315 29.75 -10.21 7.09
C TRP A 315 30.23 -9.27 5.98
N LEU A 316 30.11 -7.96 6.18
CA LEU A 316 30.53 -6.97 5.19
C LEU A 316 32.04 -7.05 4.94
N ALA A 317 32.86 -7.22 5.99
CA ALA A 317 34.31 -7.39 5.87
C ALA A 317 34.69 -8.63 5.04
N SER A 318 33.92 -9.72 5.14
CA SER A 318 34.16 -10.96 4.38
C SER A 318 33.94 -10.82 2.86
N ASN A 319 33.18 -9.81 2.42
CA ASN A 319 32.91 -9.56 1.01
C ASN A 319 34.08 -8.80 0.33
N GLN A 320 34.40 -9.21 -0.90
CA GLN A 320 35.46 -8.59 -1.70
C GLN A 320 35.11 -7.17 -2.12
N SER A 321 36.10 -6.29 -2.09
CA SER A 321 36.03 -4.94 -2.66
C SER A 321 36.06 -5.01 -4.18
N PHE A 322 35.52 -3.99 -4.85
CA PHE A 322 35.43 -3.92 -6.31
C PHE A 322 36.79 -4.01 -7.00
N LYS A 323 37.85 -3.43 -6.40
CA LYS A 323 39.21 -3.50 -6.92
C LYS A 323 40.12 -4.30 -5.97
N GLN A 324 39.91 -5.62 -5.92
CA GLN A 324 40.86 -6.59 -5.37
C GLN A 324 41.10 -7.74 -6.34
#